data_AF-A0A8T0NHU9-F1
#
_entry.id   AF-A0A8T0NHU9-F1
#
_cell.length_a   1.000
_cell.length_b   1.000
_cell.length_c   1.000
_cell.angle_alpha   90.00
_cell.angle_beta   90.00
_cell.angle_gamma   90.00
#
_symmetry.space_group_name_H-M   'P 1'
#
loop_
_entity.id
_entity.type
_entity.pdbx_description
1 polymer ?
#
loop_
_entity_poly.entity_id
_entity_poly.type
_entity_poly.pdbx_seq_one_letter_code
_entity_poly.pdbx_strand_id
1 'polypeptide(L)'
;MSLSDESSDETVPSRTLNCRPCCLGFFCPRGLTCMIPCPLGAYCPLGTLNDTTGLCDPYFYQITPGTNTTCGTADSWADIVRTNDVFCPPGHYCPTTTKKHNCSDGYYCRKGSTDEKKCFWRNTCKDNAIKEDLKLYGIILIAILSFVLLLVYNCSGLFITIQVKMSSRARKKAAKKVNKSAAARERWKLAKELVI
;
A
#
# COMPACT_ATOMS: atom_id res chain seq x y z
N MET A 1 -39.08 7.51 47.88
CA MET A 1 -39.18 8.54 46.83
C MET A 1 -39.29 9.86 47.58
N SER A 2 -38.30 10.73 47.64
CA SER A 2 -37.54 11.30 46.54
C SER A 2 -36.18 11.79 47.05
N LEU A 3 -35.11 11.38 46.36
CA LEU A 3 -33.80 12.00 46.41
C LEU A 3 -33.90 13.33 45.67
N SER A 4 -33.62 14.44 46.34
CA SER A 4 -33.39 15.73 45.69
C SER A 4 -31.92 15.81 45.30
N ASP A 5 -31.65 15.61 44.02
CA ASP A 5 -30.36 15.88 43.40
C ASP A 5 -30.07 17.38 43.49
N GLU A 6 -29.07 17.73 44.29
CA GLU A 6 -28.50 19.08 44.33
C GLU A 6 -27.56 19.23 43.13
N SER A 7 -28.14 19.56 41.96
CA SER A 7 -27.34 19.90 40.78
C SER A 7 -26.76 21.29 40.98
N SER A 8 -25.52 21.36 41.47
CA SER A 8 -24.71 22.57 41.42
C SER A 8 -24.47 22.95 39.97
N ASP A 9 -25.25 23.90 39.45
CA ASP A 9 -25.04 24.54 38.16
C ASP A 9 -23.85 25.51 38.26
N GLU A 10 -22.65 24.97 38.47
CA GLU A 10 -21.43 25.70 38.12
C GLU A 10 -21.35 25.69 36.59
N THR A 11 -22.01 26.66 35.97
CA THR A 11 -21.78 27.01 34.57
C THR A 11 -20.29 27.29 34.41
N VAL A 12 -19.55 26.34 33.84
CA VAL A 12 -18.15 26.52 33.50
C VAL A 12 -18.06 27.78 32.64
N PRO A 13 -17.40 28.86 33.10
CA PRO A 13 -17.39 30.11 32.37
C PRO A 13 -16.76 29.89 31.00
N SER A 14 -17.34 30.50 29.97
CA SER A 14 -16.79 30.46 28.61
C SER A 14 -15.34 30.98 28.64
N ARG A 15 -14.37 30.07 28.46
CA ARG A 15 -12.92 30.35 28.58
C ARG A 15 -12.37 31.12 27.37
N THR A 16 -13.14 32.06 26.85
CA THR A 16 -12.91 32.76 25.58
C THR A 16 -12.13 34.06 25.76
N LEU A 17 -11.92 34.50 27.01
CA LEU A 17 -11.37 35.82 27.30
C LEU A 17 -9.84 35.93 27.15
N ASN A 18 -9.10 34.81 27.12
CA ASN A 18 -7.63 34.79 27.07
C ASN A 18 -7.08 33.59 26.28
N CYS A 19 -7.65 33.33 25.10
CA CYS A 19 -7.17 32.24 24.24
C CYS A 19 -5.76 32.54 23.73
N ARG A 20 -4.85 31.57 23.87
CA ARG A 20 -3.51 31.62 23.26
C ARG A 20 -3.46 30.70 22.04
N PRO A 21 -2.69 31.07 21.00
CA PRO A 21 -2.49 30.19 19.86
C PRO A 21 -1.68 28.95 20.25
N CYS A 22 -1.90 27.86 19.51
CA CYS A 22 -1.17 26.61 19.68
C CYS A 22 0.30 26.77 19.22
N CYS A 23 1.23 26.21 19.99
CA CYS A 23 2.65 26.21 19.68
C CYS A 23 2.97 25.21 18.55
N LEU A 24 4.06 25.49 17.81
CA LEU A 24 4.68 24.57 16.85
C LEU A 24 4.81 23.14 17.39
N GLY A 25 4.50 22.16 16.54
CA GLY A 25 4.53 20.75 16.90
C GLY A 25 3.31 20.25 17.69
N PHE A 26 2.31 21.09 17.97
CA PHE A 26 1.04 20.71 18.59
C PHE A 26 -0.14 21.11 17.70
N PHE A 27 -1.35 20.64 17.99
CA PHE A 27 -2.60 21.11 17.42
C PHE A 27 -3.66 21.25 18.53
N CYS A 28 -4.58 22.20 18.40
CA CYS A 28 -5.68 22.36 19.37
C CYS A 28 -7.03 22.38 18.64
N PRO A 29 -7.81 21.29 18.70
CA PRO A 29 -9.10 21.23 18.05
C PRO A 29 -10.12 22.19 18.67
N ARG A 30 -11.00 22.74 17.84
CA ARG A 30 -12.10 23.61 18.30
C ARG A 30 -12.93 22.91 19.37
N GLY A 31 -13.21 23.61 20.47
CA GLY A 31 -13.97 23.08 21.61
C GLY A 31 -13.13 22.31 22.63
N LEU A 32 -11.85 22.06 22.36
CA LEU A 32 -10.90 21.54 23.34
C LEU A 32 -9.89 22.63 23.71
N THR A 33 -9.51 22.67 24.99
CA THR A 33 -8.55 23.64 25.54
C THR A 33 -7.13 23.06 25.67
N CYS A 34 -6.92 21.82 25.21
CA CYS A 34 -5.66 21.10 25.32
C CYS A 34 -4.83 21.19 24.04
N MET A 35 -3.51 21.27 24.21
CA MET A 35 -2.53 21.14 23.13
C MET A 35 -2.22 19.66 22.93
N ILE A 36 -2.45 19.13 21.73
CA ILE A 36 -2.20 17.73 21.40
C ILE A 36 -0.93 17.65 20.56
N PRO A 37 0.08 16.84 20.92
CA PRO A 37 1.32 16.77 20.15
C PRO A 37 1.08 16.18 18.76
N CYS A 38 1.78 16.72 17.76
CA CYS A 38 1.78 16.16 16.42
C CYS A 38 2.51 14.80 16.40
N PRO A 39 1.99 13.81 15.66
CA PRO A 39 2.64 12.50 15.57
C PRO A 39 3.95 12.58 14.78
N LEU A 40 4.83 11.62 14.99
CA LEU A 40 6.03 11.48 14.16
C LEU A 40 5.66 11.28 12.70
N GLY A 41 6.43 11.91 11.80
CA GLY A 41 6.11 11.95 10.37
C GLY A 41 5.08 13.03 10.00
N ALA A 42 4.59 13.83 10.95
CA ALA A 42 3.85 15.05 10.67
C ALA A 42 4.78 16.26 10.48
N TYR A 43 4.27 17.32 9.84
CA TYR A 43 4.92 18.62 9.76
C TYR A 43 3.94 19.71 10.21
N CYS A 44 4.16 20.22 11.42
CA CYS A 44 3.32 21.17 12.13
C CYS A 44 4.07 22.48 12.44
N PRO A 45 4.35 23.32 11.43
CA PRO A 45 4.93 24.65 11.63
C PRO A 45 3.90 25.62 12.26
N LEU A 46 4.38 26.76 12.77
CA LEU A 46 3.49 27.87 13.12
C LEU A 46 2.75 28.34 11.88
N GLY A 47 1.44 28.57 12.02
CA GLY A 47 0.64 29.18 10.98
C GLY A 47 0.88 30.69 10.89
N THR A 48 0.65 31.26 9.71
CA THR A 48 0.75 32.70 9.46
C THR A 48 -0.59 33.25 8.99
N LEU A 49 -0.98 34.41 9.52
CA LEU A 49 -2.21 35.06 9.09
C LEU A 49 -2.02 35.59 7.67
N ASN A 50 -2.91 35.19 6.78
CA ASN A 50 -3.00 35.71 5.43
C ASN A 50 -3.98 36.88 5.43
N ASP A 51 -3.46 38.11 5.39
CA ASP A 51 -4.26 39.33 5.46
C ASP A 51 -5.29 39.47 4.32
N THR A 52 -5.04 38.79 3.19
CA THR A 52 -5.95 38.82 2.03
C THR A 52 -7.19 37.96 2.25
N THR A 53 -7.01 36.75 2.82
CA THR A 53 -8.10 35.78 3.01
C THR A 53 -8.68 35.81 4.43
N GLY A 54 -7.96 36.40 5.38
CA GLY A 54 -8.28 36.34 6.81
C GLY A 54 -8.09 34.94 7.42
N LEU A 55 -7.32 34.06 6.77
CA LEU A 55 -7.10 32.66 7.19
C LEU A 55 -5.66 32.42 7.65
N CYS A 56 -5.46 31.43 8.52
CA CYS A 56 -4.14 30.99 8.95
C CYS A 56 -3.57 29.92 8.01
N ASP A 57 -2.55 30.24 7.22
CA ASP A 57 -1.87 29.28 6.35
C ASP A 57 -0.89 28.40 7.15
N PRO A 58 -0.74 27.10 6.87
CA PRO A 58 -1.41 26.29 5.84
C PRO A 58 -2.71 25.59 6.32
N TYR A 59 -3.24 25.98 7.48
CA TYR A 59 -4.34 25.26 8.15
C TYR A 59 -5.74 25.78 7.81
N PHE A 60 -5.82 26.91 7.12
CA PHE A 60 -7.02 27.54 6.58
C PHE A 60 -8.16 27.77 7.59
N TYR A 61 -7.83 27.96 8.87
CA TYR A 61 -8.80 28.33 9.89
C TYR A 61 -8.82 29.85 10.13
N GLN A 62 -9.95 30.35 10.60
CA GLN A 62 -10.15 31.75 10.97
C GLN A 62 -9.82 31.95 12.45
N ILE A 63 -9.10 33.03 12.75
CA ILE A 63 -8.98 33.53 14.13
C ILE A 63 -10.28 34.24 14.53
N THR A 64 -10.63 34.19 15.82
CA THR A 64 -11.80 34.91 16.32
C THR A 64 -11.58 36.43 16.18
N PRO A 65 -12.44 37.15 15.42
CA PRO A 65 -12.33 38.59 15.24
C PRO A 65 -12.45 39.31 16.60
N GLY A 66 -11.55 40.26 16.87
CA GLY A 66 -11.59 41.08 18.09
C GLY A 66 -10.61 40.65 19.20
N THR A 67 -9.83 39.59 18.98
CA THR A 67 -8.69 39.25 19.85
C THR A 67 -7.39 39.56 19.11
N ASN A 68 -6.41 40.21 19.76
CA ASN A 68 -5.06 40.48 19.20
C ASN A 68 -4.22 39.19 19.12
N THR A 69 -4.83 38.07 18.70
CA THR A 69 -4.23 36.75 18.75
C THR A 69 -3.61 36.44 17.39
N THR A 70 -2.33 36.09 17.38
CA THR A 70 -1.63 35.59 16.20
C THR A 70 -2.11 34.20 15.82
N CYS A 71 -1.91 33.77 14.58
CA CYS A 71 -2.13 32.39 14.18
C CYS A 71 -1.25 31.42 15.00
N GLY A 72 -1.85 30.30 15.40
CA GLY A 72 -1.15 29.13 15.92
C GLY A 72 -0.98 28.05 14.87
N THR A 73 -0.64 26.85 15.31
CA THR A 73 -0.63 25.64 14.47
C THR A 73 -2.03 25.14 14.13
N ALA A 74 -2.15 23.91 13.61
CA ALA A 74 -3.42 23.31 13.17
C ALA A 74 -4.53 23.36 14.24
N ASP A 75 -5.74 23.71 13.81
CA ASP A 75 -6.96 23.67 14.62
C ASP A 75 -7.76 22.36 14.45
N SER A 76 -7.26 21.43 13.65
CA SER A 76 -7.88 20.13 13.43
C SER A 76 -6.87 19.13 12.87
N TRP A 77 -7.12 17.85 13.19
CA TRP A 77 -6.54 16.72 12.48
C TRP A 77 -7.68 16.12 11.67
N ALA A 78 -7.82 16.48 10.38
CA ALA A 78 -8.84 15.82 9.59
C ALA A 78 -8.36 14.44 9.12
N ASP A 79 -9.32 13.53 9.08
CA ASP A 79 -9.28 12.28 8.31
C ASP A 79 -8.58 12.52 6.97
N ILE A 80 -7.79 11.54 6.54
CA ILE A 80 -6.93 11.52 5.34
C ILE A 80 -7.66 12.03 4.08
N VAL A 81 -8.99 12.02 4.09
CA VAL A 81 -9.90 12.46 3.03
C VAL A 81 -10.03 13.99 2.90
N ARG A 82 -9.88 14.79 3.97
CA ARG A 82 -10.16 16.25 3.93
C ARG A 82 -8.96 17.17 4.05
N THR A 83 -7.93 16.79 4.82
CA THR A 83 -6.73 17.63 4.97
C THR A 83 -5.49 16.76 4.82
N ASN A 84 -4.75 16.96 3.73
CA ASN A 84 -3.50 16.26 3.48
C ASN A 84 -2.33 16.89 4.26
N ASP A 85 -2.61 17.93 5.05
CA ASP A 85 -1.68 19.03 5.36
C ASP A 85 -0.88 18.81 6.65
N VAL A 86 -1.25 17.81 7.45
CA VAL A 86 -0.54 17.50 8.71
C VAL A 86 0.64 16.56 8.48
N PHE A 87 0.58 15.69 7.46
CA PHE A 87 1.69 14.77 7.19
C PHE A 87 2.88 15.50 6.57
N CYS A 88 4.08 14.99 6.84
CA CYS A 88 5.27 15.45 6.13
C CYS A 88 5.03 15.32 4.62
N PRO A 89 5.21 16.41 3.84
CA PRO A 89 4.83 16.42 2.45
C PRO A 89 5.69 15.44 1.63
N PRO A 90 5.13 14.86 0.55
CA PRO A 90 5.89 13.97 -0.31
C PRO A 90 7.13 14.67 -0.90
N GLY A 91 8.20 13.92 -1.12
CA GLY A 91 9.49 14.46 -1.57
C GLY A 91 10.28 15.17 -0.47
N HIS A 92 9.79 15.16 0.78
CA HIS A 92 10.48 15.68 1.94
C HIS A 92 10.45 14.66 3.08
N TYR A 93 11.37 14.81 4.02
CA TYR A 93 11.34 14.09 5.28
C TYR A 93 11.39 15.05 6.46
N CYS A 94 10.75 14.64 7.56
CA CYS A 94 10.56 15.47 8.74
C CYS A 94 11.09 14.71 9.96
N PRO A 95 12.37 14.88 10.33
CA PRO A 95 12.97 14.17 11.47
C PRO A 95 12.33 14.60 12.81
N THR A 96 11.74 15.80 12.82
CA THR A 96 10.92 16.32 13.91
C THR A 96 9.65 16.91 13.30
N THR A 97 8.62 17.14 14.13
CA THR A 97 7.36 17.72 13.67
C THR A 97 7.46 19.17 13.23
N THR A 98 8.62 19.82 13.34
CA THR A 98 8.81 21.25 13.09
C THR A 98 9.91 21.53 12.07
N LYS A 99 10.68 20.51 11.68
CA LYS A 99 11.74 20.61 10.67
C LYS A 99 11.37 19.77 9.46
N LYS A 100 11.55 20.36 8.27
CA LYS A 100 11.33 19.72 6.98
C LYS A 100 12.58 19.83 6.15
N HIS A 101 13.03 18.72 5.59
CA HIS A 101 14.18 18.65 4.70
C HIS A 101 13.77 18.05 3.35
N ASN A 102 14.41 18.52 2.28
CA ASN A 102 14.23 17.98 0.93
C ASN A 102 14.82 16.58 0.83
N CYS A 103 14.23 15.73 -0.01
CA CYS A 103 14.81 14.42 -0.29
C CYS A 103 16.01 14.56 -1.23
N SER A 104 17.14 13.98 -0.86
CA SER A 104 18.39 14.05 -1.63
C SER A 104 18.36 13.12 -2.86
N ASP A 105 19.16 13.43 -3.88
CA ASP A 105 19.40 12.54 -5.03
C ASP A 105 19.85 11.14 -4.56
N GLY A 106 19.34 10.10 -5.23
CA GLY A 106 19.56 8.70 -4.83
C GLY A 106 18.70 8.21 -3.66
N TYR A 107 17.85 9.07 -3.09
CA TYR A 107 16.87 8.73 -2.07
C TYR A 107 15.44 9.07 -2.51
N TYR A 108 14.45 8.48 -1.84
CA TYR A 108 13.05 8.82 -1.99
C TYR A 108 12.37 9.00 -0.63
N CYS A 109 11.42 9.92 -0.58
CA CYS A 109 10.72 10.32 0.64
C CYS A 109 9.22 10.30 0.37
N ARG A 110 8.54 9.32 0.96
CA ARG A 110 7.09 9.20 0.85
C ARG A 110 6.44 10.23 1.76
N LYS A 111 5.16 10.49 1.52
CA LYS A 111 4.35 11.28 2.44
C LYS A 111 4.43 10.66 3.85
N GLY A 112 4.70 11.48 4.86
CA GLY A 112 4.90 11.04 6.23
C GLY A 112 6.29 10.47 6.56
N SER A 113 7.27 10.61 5.67
CA SER A 113 8.65 10.19 5.93
C SER A 113 9.27 10.98 7.09
N THR A 114 9.87 10.28 8.05
CA THR A 114 10.75 10.85 9.08
C THR A 114 12.21 10.93 8.63
N ASP A 115 12.55 10.13 7.63
CA ASP A 115 13.89 9.91 7.09
C ASP A 115 13.82 9.66 5.57
N GLU A 116 14.95 9.86 4.90
CA GLU A 116 15.12 9.58 3.48
C GLU A 116 15.50 8.11 3.24
N LYS A 117 14.86 7.46 2.25
CA LYS A 117 15.09 6.04 1.94
C LYS A 117 15.91 5.87 0.69
N LYS A 118 17.02 5.14 0.80
CA LYS A 118 17.92 4.92 -0.34
C LYS A 118 17.21 4.13 -1.43
N CYS A 119 17.41 4.55 -2.68
CA CYS A 119 16.86 3.83 -3.83
C CYS A 119 17.61 2.52 -4.08
N PHE A 120 16.86 1.52 -4.52
CA PHE A 120 17.41 0.21 -4.83
C PHE A 120 18.49 0.31 -5.91
N TRP A 121 19.57 -0.47 -5.78
CA TRP A 121 20.85 -0.38 -6.51
C TRP A 121 20.78 -0.10 -8.03
N ARG A 122 19.71 -0.50 -8.75
CA ARG A 122 19.56 -0.25 -10.19
C ARG A 122 18.56 0.85 -10.57
N ASN A 123 17.93 1.49 -9.60
CA ASN A 123 17.00 2.58 -9.81
C ASN A 123 17.64 3.90 -9.38
N THR A 124 17.67 4.88 -10.30
CA THR A 124 18.04 6.26 -9.99
C THR A 124 16.81 7.03 -9.57
N CYS A 125 16.83 7.55 -8.35
CA CYS A 125 15.86 8.54 -7.89
C CYS A 125 16.46 9.92 -8.02
N LYS A 126 15.69 10.84 -8.60
CA LYS A 126 16.05 12.26 -8.69
C LYS A 126 15.79 12.96 -7.35
N ASP A 127 16.28 14.19 -7.22
CA ASP A 127 15.94 15.08 -6.10
C ASP A 127 14.42 15.17 -5.86
N ASN A 128 14.03 15.16 -4.59
CA ASN A 128 12.64 15.16 -4.12
C ASN A 128 11.79 14.00 -4.66
N ALA A 129 12.40 12.86 -5.01
CA ALA A 129 11.65 11.69 -5.42
C ALA A 129 10.69 11.21 -4.33
N ILE A 130 9.43 10.96 -4.71
CA ILE A 130 8.38 10.54 -3.78
C ILE A 130 8.40 9.01 -3.59
N LYS A 131 8.67 8.28 -4.68
CA LYS A 131 8.67 6.81 -4.72
C LYS A 131 9.58 6.34 -5.86
N GLU A 132 10.00 5.10 -5.76
CA GLU A 132 10.72 4.41 -6.83
C GLU A 132 9.79 4.12 -8.02
N ASP A 133 10.28 4.29 -9.24
CA ASP A 133 9.57 3.84 -10.44
C ASP A 133 9.81 2.34 -10.67
N LEU A 134 8.80 1.55 -10.30
CA LEU A 134 8.80 0.09 -10.42
C LEU A 134 8.05 -0.39 -11.68
N LYS A 135 7.58 0.52 -12.56
CA LYS A 135 6.76 0.15 -13.73
C LYS A 135 7.45 -0.86 -14.64
N LEU A 136 8.75 -0.69 -14.87
CA LEU A 136 9.52 -1.60 -15.72
C LEU A 136 9.50 -3.05 -15.20
N TYR A 137 9.72 -3.24 -13.90
CA TYR A 137 9.66 -4.57 -13.28
C TYR A 137 8.26 -5.17 -13.34
N GLY A 138 7.23 -4.34 -13.15
CA GLY A 138 5.83 -4.76 -13.31
C GLY A 138 5.54 -5.28 -14.73
N ILE A 139 5.96 -4.56 -15.76
CA ILE A 139 5.79 -4.98 -17.16
C ILE A 139 6.55 -6.27 -17.45
N ILE A 140 7.80 -6.38 -16.99
CA ILE A 140 8.62 -7.59 -17.17
C ILE A 140 7.96 -8.81 -16.51
N LEU A 141 7.47 -8.66 -15.29
CA LEU A 141 6.81 -9.74 -14.55
C LEU A 141 5.54 -10.21 -15.27
N ILE A 142 4.71 -9.27 -15.76
CA ILE A 142 3.51 -9.59 -16.55
C ILE A 142 3.88 -10.31 -17.85
N ALA A 143 4.94 -9.86 -18.55
CA ALA A 143 5.40 -10.48 -19.79
C ALA A 143 5.88 -11.93 -19.55
N ILE A 144 6.65 -12.16 -18.48
CA ILE A 144 7.13 -13.50 -18.10
C ILE A 144 5.95 -14.42 -17.78
N LEU A 145 5.01 -13.97 -16.94
CA LEU A 145 3.83 -14.77 -16.59
C LEU A 145 2.98 -15.10 -17.81
N SER A 146 2.81 -14.15 -18.73
CA SER A 146 2.08 -14.36 -19.98
C SER A 146 2.78 -15.37 -20.89
N PHE A 147 4.11 -15.28 -21.02
CA PHE A 147 4.90 -16.23 -21.80
C PHE A 147 4.85 -17.63 -21.20
N VAL A 148 4.97 -17.77 -19.88
CA VAL A 148 4.83 -19.06 -19.18
C VAL A 148 3.44 -19.64 -19.40
N LEU A 149 2.38 -18.83 -19.30
CA LEU A 149 1.02 -19.27 -19.57
C LEU A 149 0.85 -19.74 -21.01
N LEU A 150 1.39 -19.01 -21.99
CA LEU A 150 1.39 -19.42 -23.39
C LEU A 150 2.18 -20.71 -23.60
N LEU A 151 3.34 -20.86 -22.97
CA LEU A 151 4.10 -22.11 -23.03
C LEU A 151 3.30 -23.25 -22.43
N VAL A 152 2.67 -23.08 -21.27
CA VAL A 152 1.84 -24.12 -20.65
C VAL A 152 0.65 -24.46 -21.54
N TYR A 153 -0.04 -23.46 -22.10
CA TYR A 153 -1.18 -23.67 -23.00
C TYR A 153 -0.76 -24.39 -24.29
N ASN A 154 0.30 -23.94 -24.95
CA ASN A 154 0.80 -24.58 -26.18
C ASN A 154 1.43 -25.96 -25.92
N CYS A 155 2.21 -26.11 -24.85
CA CYS A 155 2.81 -27.39 -24.45
C CYS A 155 1.77 -28.35 -23.89
N SER A 156 0.61 -27.90 -23.41
CA SER A 156 -0.49 -28.79 -23.06
C SER A 156 -0.97 -29.56 -24.29
N GLY A 157 -1.12 -28.90 -25.45
CA GLY A 157 -1.47 -29.56 -26.71
C GLY A 157 -0.41 -30.56 -27.17
N LEU A 158 0.88 -30.20 -27.05
CA LEU A 158 2.00 -31.08 -27.39
C LEU A 158 2.11 -32.28 -26.42
N PHE A 159 1.90 -32.07 -25.13
CA PHE A 159 1.91 -33.12 -24.11
C PHE A 159 0.77 -34.13 -24.31
N ILE A 160 -0.46 -33.65 -24.55
CA ILE A 160 -1.62 -34.50 -24.80
C ILE A 160 -1.42 -35.34 -26.07
N THR A 161 -0.92 -34.76 -27.16
CA THR A 161 -0.63 -35.51 -28.40
C THR A 161 0.51 -36.52 -28.23
N ILE A 162 1.57 -36.19 -27.50
CA ILE A 162 2.66 -37.13 -27.20
C ILE A 162 2.15 -38.30 -26.35
N GLN A 163 1.41 -38.04 -25.27
CA GLN A 163 0.79 -39.08 -24.42
C GLN A 163 -0.12 -40.02 -25.22
N VAL A 164 -0.99 -39.47 -26.09
CA VAL A 164 -1.88 -40.24 -26.97
C VAL A 164 -1.07 -41.10 -27.95
N LYS A 165 -0.02 -40.53 -28.54
CA LYS A 165 0.86 -41.25 -29.48
C LYS A 165 1.64 -42.37 -28.79
N MET A 166 2.10 -42.17 -27.56
CA MET A 166 2.75 -43.23 -26.77
C MET A 166 1.76 -44.35 -26.37
N SER A 167 0.57 -43.98 -25.89
CA SER A 167 -0.49 -44.93 -25.52
C SER A 167 -0.94 -45.80 -26.70
N SER A 168 -1.13 -45.22 -27.89
CA SER A 168 -1.50 -45.99 -29.09
C SER A 168 -0.40 -46.98 -29.54
N ARG A 169 0.87 -46.61 -29.44
CA ARG A 169 2.01 -47.50 -29.75
C ARG A 169 2.11 -48.67 -28.75
N ALA A 170 1.84 -48.42 -27.47
CA ALA A 170 1.82 -49.48 -26.45
C ALA A 170 0.70 -50.50 -26.73
N ARG A 171 -0.51 -50.04 -27.07
CA ARG A 171 -1.64 -50.92 -27.44
C ARG A 171 -1.31 -51.82 -28.65
N LYS A 172 -0.68 -51.28 -29.70
CA LYS A 172 -0.26 -52.05 -30.89
C LYS A 172 0.78 -53.14 -30.54
N LYS A 173 1.74 -52.84 -29.66
CA LYS A 173 2.73 -53.82 -29.19
C LYS A 173 2.09 -54.94 -28.35
N ALA A 174 1.16 -54.59 -27.47
CA ALA A 174 0.42 -55.56 -26.65
C ALA A 174 -0.44 -56.48 -27.52
N ALA A 175 -1.21 -55.94 -28.47
CA ALA A 175 -2.02 -56.74 -29.41
C ALA A 175 -1.16 -57.70 -30.24
N LYS A 176 -0.01 -57.26 -30.76
CA LYS A 176 0.91 -58.13 -31.50
C LYS A 176 1.48 -59.25 -30.62
N LYS A 177 1.77 -58.97 -29.34
CA LYS A 177 2.26 -59.99 -28.38
C LYS A 177 1.18 -61.03 -28.09
N VAL A 178 -0.07 -60.60 -27.85
CA VAL A 178 -1.21 -61.49 -27.64
C VAL A 178 -1.44 -62.36 -28.88
N ASN A 179 -1.52 -61.78 -30.08
CA ASN A 179 -1.73 -62.53 -31.32
C ASN A 179 -0.63 -63.55 -31.59
N LYS A 180 0.65 -63.20 -31.36
CA LYS A 180 1.76 -64.16 -31.48
C LYS A 180 1.64 -65.30 -30.46
N SER A 181 1.27 -64.99 -29.22
CA SER A 181 1.09 -66.02 -28.18
C SER A 181 -0.10 -66.94 -28.47
N ALA A 182 -1.20 -66.41 -29.01
CA ALA A 182 -2.35 -67.18 -29.43
C ALA A 182 -2.01 -68.09 -30.62
N ALA A 183 -1.33 -67.56 -31.65
CA ALA A 183 -0.88 -68.37 -32.78
C ALA A 183 0.11 -69.47 -32.38
N ALA A 184 1.00 -69.22 -31.41
CA ALA A 184 1.90 -70.24 -30.88
C ALA A 184 1.13 -71.34 -30.12
N ARG A 185 0.11 -70.98 -29.34
CA ARG A 185 -0.75 -71.96 -28.64
C ARG A 185 -1.54 -72.83 -29.61
N GLU A 186 -2.12 -72.24 -30.66
CA GLU A 186 -2.85 -73.00 -31.69
C GLU A 186 -1.92 -73.96 -32.44
N ARG A 187 -0.71 -73.52 -32.81
CA ARG A 187 0.29 -74.41 -33.42
C ARG A 187 0.69 -75.58 -32.51
N TRP A 188 0.83 -75.33 -31.21
CA TRP A 188 1.15 -76.37 -30.24
C TRP A 188 0.01 -77.38 -30.06
N LYS A 189 -1.25 -76.93 -30.07
CA LYS A 189 -2.42 -77.84 -30.04
C LYS A 189 -2.47 -78.73 -31.28
N LEU A 190 -2.32 -78.17 -32.48
CA LEU A 190 -2.31 -78.95 -33.73
C LEU A 190 -1.18 -79.98 -33.75
N ALA A 191 0.02 -79.61 -33.30
CA ALA A 191 1.14 -80.54 -33.20
C ALA A 191 0.88 -81.67 -32.20
N LYS A 192 0.13 -81.40 -31.12
CA LYS A 192 -0.24 -82.42 -30.12
C LYS A 192 -1.26 -83.43 -30.65
N GLU A 193 -2.19 -83.00 -31.50
CA GLU A 193 -3.19 -83.89 -32.11
C GLU A 193 -2.62 -84.80 -33.21
N LEU A 194 -1.50 -84.44 -33.85
CA LEU A 194 -0.84 -85.27 -34.86
C LEU A 194 0.09 -86.36 -34.30
N VAL A 195 0.34 -86.36 -32.99
CA VAL A 195 1.28 -87.29 -32.31
C VAL A 195 0.54 -88.44 -31.59
N ILE A 196 -0.80 -88.44 -31.62
CA ILE A 196 -1.68 -89.52 -31.11
C ILE A 196 -2.25 -90.26 -32.32
#